data_AF-A0A7W2YPM3-F1
#
_entry.id   AF-A0A7W2YPM3-F1
#
_cell.length_a   1.000
_cell.length_b   1.000
_cell.length_c   1.000
_cell.angle_alpha   90.00
_cell.angle_beta   90.00
_cell.angle_gamma   90.00
#
_symmetry.space_group_name_H-M   'P 1'
#
loop_
_entity.id
_entity.type
_entity.pdbx_description
1 polymer ?
#
loop_
_entity_poly.entity_id
_entity_poly.type
_entity_poly.pdbx_seq_one_letter_code
_entity_poly.pdbx_strand_id
1 'polypeptide(L)' 'MLILYFLVVEDDEDAADVTVLLLESLGVEAVKAQTAQICQDLLRNES' A
#
# COMPACT_ATOMS: atom_id res chain seq x y z
N MET A 1 -20.82 4.27 -2.52
CA MET A 1 -19.72 4.55 -1.58
C MET A 1 -18.45 4.20 -2.31
N LEU A 2 -17.58 5.18 -2.60
CA LEU A 2 -16.30 4.92 -3.26
C LEU A 2 -15.31 4.48 -2.18
N ILE A 3 -14.71 3.31 -2.35
CA ILE A 3 -13.60 2.86 -1.51
C ILE A 3 -12.32 3.39 -2.16
N LEU A 4 -11.53 4.14 -1.39
CA LEU A 4 -10.22 4.62 -1.81
C LEU A 4 -9.19 3.53 -1.50
N TYR A 5 -8.39 3.16 -2.50
CA TYR A 5 -7.34 2.15 -2.40
C TYR A 5 -5.97 2.78 -2.66
N PHE A 6 -5.00 2.50 -1.80
CA PHE A 6 -3.63 3.02 -1.90
C PHE A 6 -2.59 1.90 -1.91
N LEU A 7 -1.65 1.97 -2.83
CA LEU A 7 -0.41 1.18 -2.83
C LEU A 7 0.71 2.04 -2.24
N VAL A 8 1.14 1.73 -1.02
CA VAL A 8 2.26 2.37 -0.34
C VAL A 8 3.56 1.71 -0.81
N VAL A 9 4.45 2.48 -1.43
CA VAL A 9 5.77 2.00 -1.87
C VAL A 9 6.83 2.66 -1.01
N GLU A 10 7.46 1.87 -0.13
CA GLU A 10 8.37 2.36 0.91
C GLU A 10 9.34 1.23 1.28
N ASP A 11 10.66 1.47 1.19
CA ASP A 11 11.68 0.45 1.40
C ASP A 11 12.01 0.20 2.87
N ASP A 12 11.67 1.13 3.76
CA ASP A 12 11.72 0.94 5.20
C ASP A 12 10.45 0.23 5.71
N GLU A 13 10.62 -0.95 6.33
CA GLU A 13 9.50 -1.78 6.77
C GLU A 13 8.64 -1.10 7.84
N ASP A 14 9.27 -0.45 8.82
CA ASP A 14 8.57 0.21 9.93
C ASP A 14 7.77 1.42 9.42
N ALA A 15 8.36 2.21 8.51
CA ALA A 15 7.69 3.34 7.88
C ALA A 15 6.50 2.90 7.02
N ALA A 16 6.65 1.80 6.26
CA ALA A 16 5.58 1.22 5.47
C ALA A 16 4.40 0.78 6.35
N ASP A 17 4.69 0.09 7.46
CA ASP A 17 3.66 -0.38 8.39
C ASP A 17 2.90 0.75 9.08
N VAL A 18 3.62 1.74 9.61
CA VAL A 18 2.98 2.91 10.24
C VAL A 18 2.10 3.67 9.23
N THR A 19 2.53 3.77 7.98
CA THR A 19 1.76 4.45 6.92
C THR A 19 0.48 3.69 6.57
N VAL A 20 0.54 2.37 6.42
CA VAL A 20 -0.65 1.53 6.17
C VAL A 20 -1.64 1.66 7.33
N LEU A 21 -1.17 1.54 8.58
CA LEU A 21 -2.02 1.68 9.77
C LEU A 21 -2.70 3.05 9.84
N LEU A 22 -1.98 4.12 9.47
CA LEU A 22 -2.57 5.46 9.41
C LEU A 22 -3.70 5.52 8.37
N LEU A 23 -3.49 5.02 7.15
CA LEU A 23 -4.50 5.02 6.10
C LEU A 23 -5.73 4.19 6.48
N GLU A 24 -5.52 2.99 7.03
CA GLU A 24 -6.59 2.13 7.51
C GLU A 24 -7.40 2.81 8.63
N SER A 25 -6.75 3.55 9.54
CA SER A 25 -7.44 4.31 10.60
C SER A 25 -8.35 5.42 10.05
N LEU A 26 -8.11 5.89 8.82
CA LEU A 26 -8.92 6.88 8.11
C LEU A 26 -10.02 6.22 7.25
N GLY A 27 -10.18 4.90 7.30
CA GLY A 27 -11.15 4.14 6.52
C GLY A 27 -10.75 3.94 5.05
N VAL A 28 -9.45 4.03 4.76
CA VAL A 28 -8.88 3.83 3.42
C VAL A 28 -8.28 2.42 3.36
N GLU A 29 -8.49 1.71 2.26
CA GLU A 29 -7.80 0.44 2.03
C GLU A 29 -6.37 0.71 1.53
N ALA A 30 -5.39 0.05 2.13
CA ALA A 30 -4.00 0.21 1.75
C ALA A 30 -3.25 -1.12 1.70
N VAL A 31 -2.30 -1.24 0.78
CA VAL A 31 -1.34 -2.34 0.72
C VAL A 31 0.07 -1.77 0.64
N LYS A 32 1.07 -2.46 1.22
CA LYS A 32 2.48 -2.04 1.13
C LYS A 32 3.27 -2.87 0.10
N ALA A 33 4.24 -2.22 -0.54
CA ALA A 33 5.27 -2.84 -1.34
C ALA A 33 6.65 -2.30 -0.93
N GLN A 34 7.52 -3.18 -0.43
CA GLN A 34 8.85 -2.79 0.07
C GLN A 34 9.93 -2.70 -1.00
N THR A 35 9.61 -3.10 -2.23
CA THR A 35 10.53 -2.98 -3.36
C THR A 35 9.77 -2.58 -4.60
N ALA A 36 10.48 -1.96 -5.55
CA ALA A 36 9.94 -1.67 -6.87
C ALA A 36 9.44 -2.93 -7.59
N GLN A 37 10.07 -4.10 -7.36
CA GLN A 37 9.63 -5.36 -7.95
C GLN A 37 8.27 -5.81 -7.40
N ILE A 38 8.09 -5.77 -6.08
CA ILE A 38 6.81 -6.13 -5.45
C ILE A 38 5.70 -5.18 -5.92
N CYS A 39 5.99 -3.87 -6.03
CA CYS A 39 5.06 -2.88 -6.57
C CYS A 39 4.64 -3.22 -8.01
N GLN A 40 5.60 -3.57 -8.87
CA GLN A 40 5.30 -3.98 -10.24
C GLN A 40 4.45 -5.25 -10.32
N ASP A 41 4.73 -6.24 -9.46
CA ASP A 41 3.99 -7.50 -9.43
C ASP A 41 2.54 -7.28 -8.98
N LEU A 42 2.32 -6.40 -7.99
CA LEU A 42 0.97 -6.01 -7.55
C LEU A 42 0.19 -5.29 -8.66
N LEU A 43 0.80 -4.29 -9.31
CA LEU A 43 0.14 -3.55 -10.39
C LEU A 43 -0.23 -4.42 -11.61
N ARG A 44 0.57 -5.45 -11.89
CA ARG A 44 0.28 -6.41 -12.97
C ARG A 44 -0.86 -7.37 -12.63
N ASN A 45 -1.02 -7.73 -11.35
CA ASN A 45 -2.08 -8.63 -10.89
C ASN A 45 -3.46 -7.94 -10.80
N GLU A 46 -3.52 -6.61 -10.90
CA GLU A 46 -4.78 -5.84 -11.00
C GLU A 46 -5.26 -5.65 -12.45
N SER A 47 -4.52 -6.15 -13.46
CA SER A 47 -4.86 -6.09 -14.89
C SER A 47 -5.65 -7.32 -15.36
#